data_AF-A1D2D4-F1
#
_entry.id   AF-A1D2D4-F1
#
_cell.length_a   1.000
_cell.length_b   1.000
_cell.length_c   1.000
_cell.angle_alpha   90.00
_cell.angle_beta   90.00
_cell.angle_gamma   90.00
#
_symmetry.space_group_name_H-M   'P 1'
#
loop_
_entity.id
_entity.type
_entity.pdbx_description
1 polymer ?
#
loop_
_entity_poly.entity_id
_entity_poly.type
_entity_poly.pdbx_seq_one_letter_code
_entity_poly.pdbx_strand_id
1 'polypeptide(L)'
;MVYRCCGVLSDFRCGCPPLVANLNLRWDAATLSETIHKVGPRNFQPLQSSSAANVDNSVFQIAATVKMPFHKLVKNSAYYSRYQTKYRRRREGKTDYYARKRLITQAKNKYNAPKYRLVVRFTNRDIITQIVYSEITGDKVFASAYSHELKRYGITQGLTNWAAAYATGLLLARRTLKKLGLDEQFTGVEEADGEYKLTEAVETDDGTRRPFKAFLDVGLVRTSTGARVFGAMKGASDGGIFIPHSENRFPGFDIESEELDAETLRNYIFGGHVSEYMETLADDDEERYRSQFAKYIENEIDAGDLEDIYAEAHKAIREDPFKKDEDEEPKKSKEEWKAESKKYRKTKLSHEERKARVEQKIRELAA
;
A
#
# COMPACT_ATOMS: atom_id res chain seq x y z
N MET A 1 29.01 -35.53 -46.27
CA MET A 1 30.12 -35.84 -45.35
C MET A 1 29.54 -36.37 -44.06
N VAL A 2 29.64 -37.69 -43.92
CA VAL A 2 29.16 -38.53 -42.81
C VAL A 2 30.31 -38.68 -41.82
N TYR A 3 30.06 -38.65 -40.51
CA TYR A 3 30.66 -39.51 -39.47
C TYR A 3 29.85 -39.28 -38.17
N ARG A 4 28.86 -40.13 -37.85
CA ARG A 4 28.91 -41.31 -36.95
C ARG A 4 29.26 -40.93 -35.49
N CYS A 5 28.32 -40.88 -34.55
CA CYS A 5 27.70 -42.01 -33.82
C CYS A 5 28.69 -43.06 -33.29
N CYS A 6 28.87 -43.09 -31.97
CA CYS A 6 28.98 -44.33 -31.20
C CYS A 6 28.59 -44.04 -29.74
N GLY A 7 27.53 -44.67 -29.26
CA GLY A 7 27.20 -44.78 -27.85
C GLY A 7 27.33 -46.22 -27.40
N VAL A 8 27.63 -46.44 -26.12
CA VAL A 8 27.37 -47.66 -25.31
C VAL A 8 27.38 -47.16 -23.85
N LEU A 9 26.23 -47.03 -23.16
CA LEU A 9 25.53 -48.05 -22.36
C LEU A 9 26.34 -48.61 -21.18
N SER A 10 25.99 -48.16 -19.97
CA SER A 10 25.89 -49.01 -18.78
C SER A 10 25.16 -48.30 -17.64
N ASP A 11 23.88 -48.66 -17.48
CA ASP A 11 23.26 -49.09 -16.23
C ASP A 11 23.85 -48.60 -14.89
N PHE A 12 23.15 -47.70 -14.22
CA PHE A 12 22.87 -47.85 -12.78
C PHE A 12 21.43 -47.45 -12.47
N ARG A 13 20.55 -48.45 -12.54
CA ARG A 13 19.27 -48.46 -11.82
C ARG A 13 19.58 -48.71 -10.35
N CYS A 14 19.14 -47.82 -9.46
CA CYS A 14 18.88 -48.17 -8.07
C CYS A 14 17.43 -47.78 -7.77
N GLY A 15 16.54 -48.77 -7.80
CA GLY A 15 15.17 -48.64 -7.30
C GLY A 15 15.12 -48.85 -5.79
N CYS A 16 14.33 -47.98 -5.13
CA CYS A 16 13.44 -48.16 -3.96
C CYS A 16 13.59 -49.38 -3.02
N PRO A 17 13.34 -49.21 -1.70
CA PRO A 17 11.96 -49.03 -1.22
C PRO A 17 11.73 -47.96 -0.12
N PRO A 18 10.46 -47.62 0.16
CA PRO A 18 10.05 -46.52 1.04
C PRO A 18 9.97 -46.97 2.50
N LEU A 19 10.45 -46.14 3.42
CA LEU A 19 10.14 -46.28 4.84
C LEU A 19 9.03 -45.30 5.21
N VAL A 20 7.82 -45.85 5.24
CA VAL A 20 6.66 -45.32 5.95
C VAL A 20 6.97 -45.42 7.45
N ALA A 21 7.15 -44.28 8.11
CA ALA A 21 7.04 -44.20 9.55
C ALA A 21 6.02 -43.10 9.88
N ASN A 22 4.79 -43.56 10.12
CA ASN A 22 3.75 -42.80 10.80
C ASN A 22 4.30 -42.34 12.16
N LEU A 23 4.43 -41.03 12.33
CA LEU A 23 4.47 -40.40 13.65
C LEU A 23 3.35 -39.37 13.70
N ASN A 24 2.17 -39.88 14.06
CA ASN A 24 1.10 -39.09 14.64
C ASN A 24 1.61 -38.44 15.91
N LEU A 25 2.04 -37.18 15.84
CA LEU A 25 2.18 -36.33 17.01
C LEU A 25 0.87 -35.56 17.21
N ARG A 26 -0.03 -36.25 17.91
CA ARG A 26 -1.21 -35.71 18.56
C ARG A 26 -0.75 -34.74 19.63
N TRP A 27 -1.20 -33.49 19.56
CA TRP A 27 -0.95 -32.49 20.58
C TRP A 27 -1.86 -32.77 21.76
N ASP A 28 -1.34 -33.39 22.81
CA ASP A 28 -2.05 -33.51 24.09
C ASP A 28 -1.83 -32.23 24.90
N ALA A 29 -2.91 -31.45 24.98
CA ALA A 29 -3.04 -30.27 25.83
C ALA A 29 -3.22 -30.70 27.30
N ALA A 30 -2.11 -30.97 28.00
CA ALA A 30 -2.15 -31.26 29.43
C ALA A 30 -0.80 -31.02 30.11
N THR A 31 -0.28 -29.78 30.10
CA THR A 31 0.80 -29.32 31.01
C THR A 31 0.89 -27.79 31.02
N LEU A 32 -0.24 -27.09 31.15
CA LEU A 32 -0.31 -25.63 31.29
C LEU A 32 -1.43 -25.22 32.26
N SER A 33 -1.52 -25.85 33.43
CA SER A 33 -2.53 -25.51 34.45
C SER A 33 -1.99 -25.32 35.87
N GLU A 34 -0.67 -25.20 36.08
CA GLU A 34 -0.12 -24.91 37.41
C GLU A 34 0.84 -23.73 37.39
N THR A 35 0.35 -22.53 37.10
CA THR A 35 1.00 -21.28 37.56
C THR A 35 0.07 -20.06 37.45
N ILE A 36 -1.19 -20.19 37.83
CA ILE A 36 -2.09 -19.04 37.99
C ILE A 36 -2.80 -19.20 39.34
N HIS A 37 -2.18 -18.71 40.40
CA HIS A 37 -2.82 -18.15 41.60
C HIS A 37 -1.72 -17.72 42.58
N LYS A 38 -1.34 -16.44 42.53
CA LYS A 38 -0.84 -15.64 43.68
C LYS A 38 -0.41 -14.25 43.22
N VAL A 39 -1.36 -13.40 42.86
CA VAL A 39 -1.19 -11.95 43.04
C VAL A 39 -2.56 -11.36 43.40
N GLY A 40 -2.78 -11.08 44.69
CA GLY A 40 -3.89 -10.24 45.16
C GLY A 40 -3.57 -8.75 45.00
N PRO A 41 -4.58 -7.86 45.09
CA PRO A 41 -4.42 -6.45 44.78
C PRO A 41 -3.72 -5.74 45.94
N ARG A 42 -2.69 -4.93 45.65
CA ARG A 42 -2.07 -4.05 46.64
C ARG A 42 -2.65 -2.64 46.53
N ASN A 43 -3.25 -2.21 47.64
CA ASN A 43 -3.79 -0.89 47.90
C ASN A 43 -2.82 0.24 47.55
N PHE A 44 -3.36 1.30 46.93
CA PHE A 44 -2.74 2.60 46.79
C PHE A 44 -2.95 3.40 48.08
N GLN A 45 -1.87 3.93 48.65
CA GLN A 45 -1.91 5.07 49.57
C GLN A 45 -0.88 6.11 49.11
N PRO A 46 -1.23 7.42 49.10
CA PRO A 46 -0.27 8.47 48.80
C PRO A 46 0.48 8.86 50.07
N LEU A 47 1.81 8.81 50.04
CA LEU A 47 2.64 9.31 51.13
C LEU A 47 3.05 10.76 50.88
N GLN A 48 2.87 11.55 51.94
CA GLN A 48 3.03 12.98 52.04
C GLN A 48 4.48 13.46 51.86
N SER A 49 4.56 14.74 51.52
CA SER A 49 5.73 15.61 51.53
C SER A 49 6.51 15.63 52.85
N SER A 50 7.84 15.54 52.80
CA SER A 50 8.73 16.19 53.77
C SER A 50 10.19 16.28 53.27
N SER A 51 10.66 17.53 53.21
CA SER A 51 12.00 18.05 53.57
C SER A 51 13.29 17.26 53.27
N ALA A 52 14.10 17.86 52.40
CA ALA A 52 15.52 18.20 52.56
C ALA A 52 16.48 17.23 53.29
N ALA A 53 17.49 16.74 52.56
CA ALA A 53 18.91 16.83 52.94
C ALA A 53 19.81 16.37 51.78
N ASN A 54 20.75 17.23 51.38
CA ASN A 54 21.89 16.89 50.54
C ASN A 54 22.79 15.88 51.27
N VAL A 55 23.09 14.74 50.64
CA VAL A 55 24.25 13.89 50.98
C VAL A 55 24.88 13.39 49.68
N ASP A 56 25.94 14.08 49.29
CA ASP A 56 27.16 13.57 48.65
C ASP A 56 27.02 12.46 47.59
N ASN A 57 26.87 12.92 46.35
CA ASN A 57 27.14 12.20 45.11
C ASN A 57 28.63 11.85 45.00
N SER A 58 29.05 10.78 45.65
CA SER A 58 30.26 10.04 45.27
C SER A 58 30.10 8.61 45.74
N VAL A 59 30.54 7.65 44.92
CA VAL A 59 30.34 6.21 45.08
C VAL A 59 29.05 5.70 44.40
N PHE A 60 29.23 4.81 43.42
CA PHE A 60 28.25 4.23 42.47
C PHE A 60 28.09 4.90 41.09
N GLN A 61 29.21 5.19 40.44
CA GLN A 61 29.29 5.09 38.97
C GLN A 61 30.42 4.16 38.55
N ILE A 62 30.24 2.84 38.71
CA ILE A 62 30.97 1.85 37.90
C ILE A 62 30.01 0.69 37.56
N ALA A 63 28.98 0.99 36.78
CA ALA A 63 28.40 -0.01 35.89
C ALA A 63 29.25 -0.01 34.62
N ALA A 64 30.41 -0.67 34.68
CA ALA A 64 31.21 -0.97 33.50
C ALA A 64 30.35 -1.83 32.56
N THR A 65 29.75 -1.20 31.55
CA THR A 65 29.19 -1.91 30.41
C THR A 65 30.30 -2.76 29.81
N VAL A 66 30.24 -4.07 30.01
CA VAL A 66 31.14 -5.06 29.39
C VAL A 66 30.93 -4.98 27.89
N LYS A 67 31.69 -4.10 27.25
CA LYS A 67 31.78 -3.99 25.80
C LYS A 67 32.54 -5.23 25.34
N MET A 68 31.82 -6.30 24.97
CA MET A 68 32.46 -7.52 24.47
C MET A 68 33.46 -7.14 23.36
N PRO A 69 34.77 -7.40 23.54
CA PRO A 69 35.82 -6.90 22.65
C PRO A 69 35.89 -7.64 21.30
N PHE A 70 35.06 -8.66 21.10
CA PHE A 70 35.07 -9.50 19.91
C PHE A 70 33.83 -9.24 19.02
N HIS A 71 34.08 -8.73 17.82
CA HIS A 71 33.06 -8.67 16.77
C HIS A 71 32.88 -10.07 16.17
N LYS A 72 31.80 -10.78 16.50
CA LYS A 72 31.45 -12.06 15.86
C LYS A 72 31.31 -11.85 14.35
N LEU A 73 32.18 -12.47 13.55
CA LEU A 73 32.19 -12.32 12.09
C LEU A 73 31.03 -13.13 11.49
N VAL A 74 29.87 -12.49 11.30
CA VAL A 74 28.63 -13.15 10.83
C VAL A 74 28.65 -13.43 9.32
N LYS A 75 29.33 -12.59 8.53
CA LYS A 75 29.37 -12.70 7.06
C LYS A 75 30.83 -12.72 6.58
N ASN A 76 31.27 -13.85 6.06
CA ASN A 76 32.62 -14.06 5.53
C ASN A 76 32.65 -14.02 4.00
N SER A 77 33.85 -14.08 3.41
CA SER A 77 34.04 -14.13 1.96
C SER A 77 33.29 -15.31 1.33
N ALA A 78 33.33 -16.48 1.98
CA ALA A 78 32.62 -17.69 1.54
C ALA A 78 31.09 -17.49 1.50
N TYR A 79 30.52 -16.76 2.46
CA TYR A 79 29.10 -16.40 2.49
C TYR A 79 28.73 -15.56 1.27
N TYR A 80 29.47 -14.46 1.02
CA TYR A 80 29.16 -13.58 -0.10
C TYR A 80 29.35 -14.25 -1.47
N SER A 81 30.33 -15.14 -1.59
CA SER A 81 30.54 -15.95 -2.80
C SER A 81 29.32 -16.81 -3.15
N ARG A 82 28.60 -17.32 -2.14
CA ARG A 82 27.40 -18.18 -2.30
C ARG A 82 26.07 -17.43 -2.14
N TYR A 83 26.10 -16.14 -1.83
CA TYR A 83 24.89 -15.39 -1.53
C TYR A 83 24.12 -15.03 -2.80
N GLN A 84 23.05 -15.75 -3.06
CA GLN A 84 22.16 -15.43 -4.19
C GLN A 84 21.21 -14.28 -3.82
N THR A 85 21.44 -13.11 -4.41
CA THR A 85 20.57 -11.95 -4.22
C THR A 85 19.18 -12.20 -4.80
N LYS A 86 18.14 -11.89 -4.03
CA LYS A 86 16.76 -11.87 -4.55
C LYS A 86 16.56 -10.74 -5.56
N TYR A 87 15.47 -10.81 -6.34
CA TYR A 87 15.10 -9.76 -7.30
C TYR A 87 15.08 -8.37 -6.65
N ARG A 88 15.46 -7.35 -7.42
CA ARG A 88 15.64 -5.96 -6.94
C ARG A 88 14.46 -5.47 -6.09
N ARG A 89 13.22 -5.55 -6.60
CA ARG A 89 12.02 -5.10 -5.88
C ARG A 89 11.67 -5.92 -4.63
N ARG A 90 12.14 -7.17 -4.54
CA ARG A 90 12.02 -7.99 -3.33
C ARG A 90 13.03 -7.54 -2.27
N ARG A 91 14.25 -7.17 -2.68
CA ARG A 91 15.25 -6.57 -1.79
C ARG A 91 14.81 -5.21 -1.26
N GLU A 92 14.12 -4.41 -2.09
CA GLU A 92 13.50 -3.15 -1.66
C GLU A 92 12.21 -3.34 -0.84
N GLY A 93 11.68 -4.57 -0.73
CA GLY A 93 10.43 -4.83 0.00
C GLY A 93 9.19 -4.18 -0.62
N LYS A 94 9.16 -3.95 -1.94
CA LYS A 94 8.06 -3.23 -2.62
C LYS A 94 7.09 -4.13 -3.39
N THR A 95 7.43 -5.40 -3.58
CA THR A 95 6.64 -6.29 -4.43
C THR A 95 6.70 -7.71 -3.93
N ASP A 96 5.51 -8.30 -3.78
CA ASP A 96 5.36 -9.74 -3.74
C ASP A 96 5.28 -10.30 -5.18
N TYR A 97 6.29 -11.08 -5.56
CA TYR A 97 6.33 -11.72 -6.88
C TYR A 97 5.36 -12.90 -6.99
N TYR A 98 4.93 -13.48 -5.87
CA TYR A 98 4.00 -14.60 -5.86
C TYR A 98 2.59 -14.16 -6.28
N ALA A 99 2.07 -13.09 -5.67
CA ALA A 99 0.83 -12.44 -6.11
C ALA A 99 0.97 -11.87 -7.53
N ARG A 100 2.06 -11.12 -7.80
CA ARG A 100 2.29 -10.48 -9.11
C ARG A 100 2.31 -11.48 -10.27
N LYS A 101 2.91 -12.66 -10.10
CA LYS A 101 2.93 -13.71 -11.13
C LYS A 101 1.50 -14.05 -11.59
N ARG A 102 0.56 -14.27 -10.65
CA ARG A 102 -0.83 -14.63 -10.94
C ARG A 102 -1.63 -13.48 -11.55
N LEU A 103 -1.37 -12.26 -11.10
CA LEU A 103 -2.02 -11.07 -11.63
C LEU A 103 -1.63 -10.79 -13.08
N ILE A 104 -0.38 -11.08 -13.47
CA ILE A 104 0.14 -10.79 -14.82
C ILE A 104 -0.09 -11.93 -15.81
N THR A 105 0.04 -13.19 -15.37
CA THR A 105 -0.11 -14.33 -16.27
C THR A 105 -1.48 -14.32 -16.93
N GLN A 106 -1.48 -14.20 -18.25
CA GLN A 106 -2.64 -14.29 -19.10
C GLN A 106 -2.74 -15.71 -19.67
N ALA A 107 -3.96 -16.15 -19.97
CA ALA A 107 -4.17 -17.40 -20.68
C ALA A 107 -3.56 -17.31 -22.09
N LYS A 108 -2.75 -18.31 -22.47
CA LYS A 108 -1.96 -18.27 -23.72
C LYS A 108 -2.82 -18.20 -24.99
N ASN A 109 -4.06 -18.70 -24.92
CA ASN A 109 -5.04 -18.60 -26.00
C ASN A 109 -5.51 -17.18 -26.28
N LYS A 110 -5.30 -16.24 -25.36
CA LYS A 110 -5.64 -14.81 -25.54
C LYS A 110 -4.48 -14.00 -26.14
N TYR A 111 -3.37 -14.64 -26.48
CA TYR A 111 -2.21 -14.05 -27.16
C TYR A 111 -1.80 -12.68 -26.56
N ASN A 112 -1.85 -11.62 -27.37
CA ASN A 112 -1.43 -10.27 -27.01
C ASN A 112 -2.49 -9.47 -26.23
N ALA A 113 -3.64 -10.05 -25.89
CA ALA A 113 -4.65 -9.34 -25.12
C ALA A 113 -4.12 -8.97 -23.72
N PRO A 114 -3.94 -7.69 -23.40
CA PRO A 114 -3.36 -7.27 -22.14
C PRO A 114 -4.28 -7.61 -20.98
N LYS A 115 -3.68 -8.01 -19.86
CA LYS A 115 -4.37 -8.18 -18.59
C LYS A 115 -4.21 -6.90 -17.76
N TYR A 116 -5.26 -6.09 -17.71
CA TYR A 116 -5.28 -4.83 -16.98
C TYR A 116 -5.42 -5.04 -15.47
N ARG A 117 -4.65 -4.26 -14.72
CA ARG A 117 -4.61 -4.28 -13.27
C ARG A 117 -4.89 -2.89 -12.72
N LEU A 118 -5.78 -2.79 -11.76
CA LEU A 118 -6.00 -1.61 -10.95
C LEU A 118 -4.98 -1.62 -9.80
N VAL A 119 -3.91 -0.85 -9.95
CA VAL A 119 -2.88 -0.69 -8.92
C VAL A 119 -3.32 0.40 -7.97
N VAL A 120 -3.60 0.04 -6.72
CA VAL A 120 -3.93 0.99 -5.65
C VAL A 120 -2.78 1.01 -4.64
N ARG A 121 -2.21 2.19 -4.37
CA ARG A 121 -1.13 2.37 -3.40
C ARG A 121 -1.39 3.56 -2.52
N PHE A 122 -1.19 3.37 -1.22
CA PHE A 122 -1.22 4.44 -0.24
C PHE A 122 0.22 4.82 0.09
N THR A 123 0.50 6.12 0.00
CA THR A 123 1.64 6.74 0.67
C THR A 123 1.15 7.33 2.00
N ASN A 124 2.03 7.98 2.76
CA ASN A 124 1.63 8.56 4.05
C ASN A 124 0.60 9.71 3.92
N ARG A 125 0.54 10.38 2.75
CA ARG A 125 -0.29 11.59 2.54
C ARG A 125 -1.04 11.62 1.22
N ASP A 126 -0.90 10.60 0.38
CA ASP A 126 -1.47 10.56 -0.97
C ASP A 126 -1.88 9.15 -1.35
N ILE A 127 -2.97 9.04 -2.10
CA ILE A 127 -3.51 7.83 -2.69
C ILE A 127 -3.17 7.84 -4.18
N ILE A 128 -2.64 6.73 -4.67
CA ILE A 128 -2.25 6.53 -6.06
C ILE A 128 -3.10 5.40 -6.63
N THR A 129 -3.88 5.70 -7.67
CA THR A 129 -4.67 4.71 -8.41
C THR A 129 -4.25 4.73 -9.88
N GLN A 130 -3.96 3.55 -10.44
CA GLN A 130 -3.46 3.43 -11.81
C GLN A 130 -4.02 2.19 -12.50
N ILE A 131 -4.38 2.31 -13.78
CA ILE A 131 -4.65 1.14 -14.63
C ILE A 131 -3.37 0.78 -15.37
N VAL A 132 -2.89 -0.44 -15.17
CA VAL A 132 -1.59 -0.89 -15.63
C VAL A 132 -1.70 -2.23 -16.33
N TYR A 133 -1.04 -2.39 -17.47
CA TYR A 133 -0.78 -3.68 -18.08
C TYR A 133 0.72 -3.95 -18.15
N SER A 134 1.10 -5.20 -18.39
CA SER A 134 2.49 -5.64 -18.27
C SER A 134 3.06 -5.99 -19.64
N GLU A 135 4.23 -5.46 -19.96
CA GLU A 135 5.04 -5.85 -21.11
C GLU A 135 6.41 -6.36 -20.65
N ILE A 136 7.17 -6.98 -21.55
CA ILE A 136 8.52 -7.50 -21.27
C ILE A 136 9.47 -6.37 -20.88
N THR A 137 9.37 -5.21 -21.53
CA THR A 137 10.19 -4.04 -21.22
C THR A 137 9.87 -3.42 -19.86
N GLY A 138 8.61 -3.54 -19.43
CA GLY A 138 8.12 -2.93 -18.21
C GLY A 138 6.60 -2.77 -18.21
N ASP A 139 6.06 -2.40 -17.06
CA ASP A 139 4.64 -2.11 -16.92
C ASP A 139 4.31 -0.77 -17.61
N LYS A 140 3.21 -0.75 -18.38
CA LYS A 140 2.70 0.45 -19.04
C LYS A 140 1.45 0.93 -18.33
N VAL A 141 1.43 2.22 -18.01
CA VAL A 141 0.29 2.88 -17.39
C VAL A 141 -0.67 3.31 -18.48
N PHE A 142 -1.91 2.86 -18.41
CA PHE A 142 -2.98 3.25 -19.32
C PHE A 142 -3.59 4.59 -18.90
N ALA A 143 -3.91 4.73 -17.62
CA ALA A 143 -4.38 5.95 -16.98
C ALA A 143 -3.97 5.98 -15.50
N SER A 144 -3.93 7.17 -14.92
CA SER A 144 -3.61 7.40 -13.51
C SER A 144 -4.51 8.47 -12.91
N ALA A 145 -4.77 8.36 -11.62
CA ALA A 145 -5.38 9.39 -10.79
C ALA A 145 -4.70 9.40 -9.42
N TYR A 146 -4.69 10.57 -8.79
CA TYR A 146 -4.03 10.79 -7.52
C TYR A 146 -4.95 11.58 -6.58
N SER A 147 -4.82 11.39 -5.27
CA SER A 147 -5.69 12.11 -4.33
C SER A 147 -5.42 13.60 -4.25
N HIS A 148 -4.19 14.06 -4.49
CA HIS A 148 -3.90 15.49 -4.54
C HIS A 148 -4.62 16.24 -5.67
N GLU A 149 -5.10 15.54 -6.70
CA GLU A 149 -5.92 16.13 -7.76
C GLU A 149 -7.38 16.37 -7.31
N LEU A 150 -7.83 15.74 -6.22
CA LEU A 150 -9.20 15.90 -5.71
C LEU A 150 -9.50 17.33 -5.27
N LYS A 151 -8.47 18.13 -4.97
CA LYS A 151 -8.61 19.56 -4.67
C LYS A 151 -9.32 20.34 -5.78
N ARG A 152 -9.14 19.93 -7.04
CA ARG A 152 -9.81 20.50 -8.22
C ARG A 152 -11.32 20.30 -8.22
N TYR A 153 -11.76 19.27 -7.51
CA TYR A 153 -13.13 18.79 -7.45
C TYR A 153 -13.80 19.15 -6.12
N GLY A 154 -13.21 20.04 -5.32
CA GLY A 154 -13.80 20.53 -4.06
C GLY A 154 -13.27 19.85 -2.79
N ILE A 155 -12.57 18.72 -2.89
CA ILE A 155 -12.03 18.02 -1.71
C ILE A 155 -10.64 18.59 -1.36
N THR A 156 -10.61 19.57 -0.45
CA THR A 156 -9.39 20.26 -0.04
C THR A 156 -8.59 19.47 1.01
N GLN A 157 -9.28 18.89 1.98
CA GLN A 157 -8.71 18.19 3.14
C GLN A 157 -8.99 16.67 3.12
N GLY A 158 -8.33 15.92 4.00
CA GLY A 158 -8.66 14.50 4.21
C GLY A 158 -8.27 13.55 3.07
N LEU A 159 -7.27 13.88 2.24
CA LEU A 159 -6.92 13.16 1.01
C LEU A 159 -6.52 11.67 1.16
N THR A 160 -6.45 11.14 2.38
CA THR A 160 -6.09 9.74 2.65
C THR A 160 -7.20 8.95 3.35
N ASN A 161 -8.37 9.53 3.59
CA ASN A 161 -9.49 8.82 4.22
C ASN A 161 -10.14 7.82 3.26
N TRP A 162 -11.18 7.13 3.72
CA TRP A 162 -11.90 6.14 2.90
C TRP A 162 -12.67 6.82 1.75
N ALA A 163 -13.33 7.95 2.02
CA ALA A 163 -14.06 8.76 1.04
C ALA A 163 -13.16 9.28 -0.11
N ALA A 164 -11.96 9.77 0.19
CA ALA A 164 -10.97 10.17 -0.81
C ALA A 164 -10.45 8.96 -1.62
N ALA A 165 -10.33 7.78 -0.99
CA ALA A 165 -10.00 6.56 -1.73
C ALA A 165 -11.11 6.23 -2.74
N TYR A 166 -12.37 6.31 -2.33
CA TYR A 166 -13.53 6.15 -3.22
C TYR A 166 -13.51 7.15 -4.38
N ALA A 167 -13.39 8.45 -4.07
CA ALA A 167 -13.37 9.52 -5.08
C ALA A 167 -12.19 9.36 -6.07
N THR A 168 -11.00 8.98 -5.61
CA THR A 168 -9.86 8.70 -6.52
C THR A 168 -10.05 7.47 -7.40
N GLY A 169 -10.77 6.46 -6.91
CA GLY A 169 -11.19 5.31 -7.70
C GLY A 169 -12.16 5.70 -8.81
N LEU A 170 -13.18 6.49 -8.45
CA LEU A 170 -14.18 7.02 -9.38
C LEU A 170 -13.54 7.89 -10.47
N LEU A 171 -12.63 8.78 -10.09
CA LEU A 171 -11.88 9.64 -11.02
C LEU A 171 -11.06 8.82 -12.02
N LEU A 172 -10.37 7.78 -11.56
CA LEU A 172 -9.63 6.89 -12.45
C LEU A 172 -10.58 6.18 -13.43
N ALA A 173 -11.72 5.67 -12.96
CA ALA A 173 -12.69 4.99 -13.79
C ALA A 173 -13.20 5.88 -14.92
N ARG A 174 -13.68 7.08 -14.60
CA ARG A 174 -14.16 8.04 -15.61
C ARG A 174 -13.09 8.44 -16.62
N ARG A 175 -11.85 8.69 -16.18
CA ARG A 175 -10.74 8.96 -17.12
C ARG A 175 -10.51 7.83 -18.09
N THR A 176 -10.58 6.60 -17.61
CA THR A 176 -10.29 5.43 -18.45
C THR A 176 -11.39 5.16 -19.46
N LEU A 177 -12.65 5.32 -19.06
CA LEU A 177 -13.80 5.15 -19.94
C LEU A 177 -13.87 6.26 -20.98
N LYS A 178 -13.68 7.53 -20.57
CA LYS A 178 -13.62 8.68 -21.49
C LYS A 178 -12.47 8.53 -22.52
N LYS A 179 -11.31 8.02 -22.10
CA LYS A 179 -10.19 7.71 -23.01
C LYS A 179 -10.50 6.57 -23.99
N LEU A 180 -11.40 5.65 -23.64
CA LEU A 180 -11.82 4.53 -24.48
C LEU A 180 -13.09 4.83 -25.31
N GLY A 181 -13.76 5.97 -25.08
CA GLY A 181 -15.06 6.28 -25.66
C GLY A 181 -16.17 5.33 -25.16
N LEU A 182 -16.15 5.01 -23.87
CA LEU A 182 -17.09 4.10 -23.19
C LEU A 182 -17.85 4.79 -22.04
N ASP A 183 -17.75 6.10 -21.94
CA ASP A 183 -18.32 6.92 -20.87
C ASP A 183 -19.84 6.96 -20.87
N GLU A 184 -20.47 7.09 -22.04
CA GLU A 184 -21.95 7.12 -22.17
C GLU A 184 -22.59 5.73 -21.96
N GLN A 185 -21.90 4.67 -22.37
CA GLN A 185 -22.44 3.30 -22.33
C GLN A 185 -22.36 2.66 -20.94
N PHE A 186 -21.35 3.03 -20.16
CA PHE A 186 -21.11 2.49 -18.83
C PHE A 186 -21.06 3.64 -17.83
N THR A 187 -22.23 4.24 -17.57
CA THR A 187 -22.39 5.27 -16.55
C THR A 187 -22.24 4.71 -15.13
N GLY A 188 -22.38 3.40 -14.91
CA GLY A 188 -22.22 2.80 -13.58
C GLY A 188 -23.34 3.23 -12.63
N VAL A 189 -23.04 3.31 -11.33
CA VAL A 189 -24.03 3.77 -10.34
C VAL A 189 -23.89 5.28 -10.17
N GLU A 190 -24.98 6.04 -10.35
CA GLU A 190 -24.98 7.51 -10.26
C GLU A 190 -25.03 7.98 -8.81
N GLU A 191 -25.91 7.38 -8.01
CA GLU A 191 -26.08 7.63 -6.59
C GLU A 191 -25.38 6.55 -5.78
N ALA A 192 -24.46 6.95 -4.91
CA ALA A 192 -23.61 6.01 -4.18
C ALA A 192 -24.35 5.44 -2.95
N ASP A 193 -25.34 4.58 -3.19
CA ASP A 193 -26.22 4.03 -2.14
C ASP A 193 -25.56 2.94 -1.28
N GLY A 194 -24.28 2.63 -1.53
CA GLY A 194 -23.57 1.55 -0.85
C GLY A 194 -23.96 0.15 -1.32
N GLU A 195 -24.94 -0.02 -2.20
CA GLU A 195 -25.36 -1.34 -2.67
C GLU A 195 -24.24 -2.06 -3.45
N TYR A 196 -24.12 -3.36 -3.23
CA TYR A 196 -23.20 -4.21 -3.98
C TYR A 196 -23.78 -4.51 -5.38
N LYS A 197 -23.30 -3.78 -6.38
CA LYS A 197 -23.59 -4.03 -7.80
C LYS A 197 -22.30 -4.14 -8.60
N LEU A 198 -22.26 -5.13 -9.50
CA LEU A 198 -21.21 -5.26 -10.50
C LEU A 198 -21.73 -4.68 -11.82
N THR A 199 -20.86 -4.02 -12.57
CA THR A 199 -21.19 -3.51 -13.90
C THR A 199 -21.36 -4.68 -14.87
N GLU A 200 -22.58 -4.92 -15.32
CA GLU A 200 -22.91 -6.00 -16.25
C GLU A 200 -22.61 -5.61 -17.72
N ALA A 201 -22.70 -6.59 -18.62
CA ALA A 201 -22.58 -6.31 -20.04
C ALA A 201 -23.87 -5.66 -20.55
N VAL A 202 -23.73 -4.62 -21.37
CA VAL A 202 -24.87 -3.90 -21.95
C VAL A 202 -25.06 -4.38 -23.40
N GLU A 203 -26.31 -4.62 -23.76
CA GLU A 203 -26.70 -4.85 -25.15
C GLU A 203 -26.87 -3.49 -25.84
N THR A 204 -26.02 -3.18 -26.81
CA THR A 204 -26.11 -1.98 -27.65
C THR A 204 -26.64 -2.35 -29.04
N ASP A 205 -27.11 -1.37 -29.81
CA ASP A 205 -27.67 -1.58 -31.16
C ASP A 205 -26.69 -2.28 -32.13
N ASP A 206 -25.38 -2.18 -31.88
CA ASP A 206 -24.29 -2.84 -32.63
C ASP A 206 -23.86 -4.21 -32.05
N GLY A 207 -24.56 -4.71 -31.03
CA GLY A 207 -24.32 -5.99 -30.35
C GLY A 207 -23.97 -5.88 -28.85
N THR A 208 -23.60 -7.00 -28.22
CA THR A 208 -23.24 -7.06 -26.78
C THR A 208 -21.87 -6.45 -26.53
N ARG A 209 -21.82 -5.28 -25.87
CA ARG A 209 -20.56 -4.62 -25.51
C ARG A 209 -20.18 -4.97 -24.08
N ARG A 210 -18.93 -5.40 -23.90
CA ARG A 210 -18.43 -5.84 -22.59
C ARG A 210 -17.77 -4.68 -21.85
N PRO A 211 -17.99 -4.54 -20.53
CA PRO A 211 -17.37 -3.49 -19.74
C PRO A 211 -15.85 -3.67 -19.68
N PHE A 212 -15.14 -2.57 -19.45
CA PHE A 212 -13.70 -2.60 -19.28
C PHE A 212 -13.35 -3.39 -18.01
N LYS A 213 -12.59 -4.49 -18.17
CA LYS A 213 -12.24 -5.37 -17.06
C LYS A 213 -10.85 -5.07 -16.51
N ALA A 214 -10.77 -4.82 -15.20
CA ALA A 214 -9.51 -4.67 -14.47
C ALA A 214 -9.47 -5.55 -13.22
N PHE A 215 -8.28 -6.02 -12.84
CA PHE A 215 -8.08 -6.80 -11.61
C PHE A 215 -7.38 -5.98 -10.53
N LEU A 216 -7.87 -6.01 -9.30
CA LEU A 216 -7.24 -5.28 -8.20
C LEU A 216 -5.82 -5.83 -7.90
N ASP A 217 -4.83 -4.93 -7.89
CA ASP A 217 -3.46 -5.19 -7.44
C ASP A 217 -3.24 -4.43 -6.12
N VAL A 218 -3.39 -5.15 -5.00
CA VAL A 218 -3.22 -4.65 -3.63
C VAL A 218 -1.73 -4.52 -3.24
N GLY A 219 -0.85 -5.23 -3.95
CA GLY A 219 0.59 -5.24 -3.67
C GLY A 219 0.93 -5.94 -2.36
N LEU A 220 1.38 -5.17 -1.36
CA LEU A 220 1.80 -5.67 -0.04
C LEU A 220 0.83 -5.24 1.07
N VAL A 221 -0.22 -4.49 0.74
CA VAL A 221 -1.20 -4.04 1.73
C VAL A 221 -1.97 -5.26 2.24
N ARG A 222 -2.25 -5.28 3.55
CA ARG A 222 -3.03 -6.35 4.17
C ARG A 222 -4.48 -6.25 3.71
N THR A 223 -5.05 -7.37 3.29
CA THR A 223 -6.46 -7.48 2.92
C THR A 223 -7.30 -7.73 4.18
N SER A 224 -7.60 -6.66 4.92
CA SER A 224 -8.56 -6.68 6.04
C SER A 224 -9.90 -6.09 5.62
N THR A 225 -10.98 -6.46 6.30
CA THR A 225 -12.29 -5.81 6.16
C THR A 225 -12.17 -4.32 6.49
N GLY A 226 -12.88 -3.46 5.76
CA GLY A 226 -12.83 -2.00 5.94
C GLY A 226 -11.55 -1.32 5.44
N ALA A 227 -10.60 -2.03 4.82
CA ALA A 227 -9.39 -1.40 4.32
C ALA A 227 -9.68 -0.40 3.19
N ARG A 228 -9.07 0.80 3.26
CA ARG A 228 -9.22 1.89 2.28
C ARG A 228 -8.90 1.51 0.83
N VAL A 229 -8.08 0.47 0.61
CA VAL A 229 -7.82 -0.10 -0.73
C VAL A 229 -9.10 -0.52 -1.41
N PHE A 230 -10.05 -1.08 -0.65
CA PHE A 230 -11.34 -1.51 -1.18
C PHE A 230 -12.28 -0.34 -1.43
N GLY A 231 -12.11 0.80 -0.76
CA GLY A 231 -12.81 2.05 -1.11
C GLY A 231 -12.46 2.52 -2.53
N ALA A 232 -11.17 2.54 -2.87
CA ALA A 232 -10.73 2.87 -4.23
C ALA A 232 -11.19 1.85 -5.29
N MET A 233 -11.31 0.58 -4.91
CA MET A 233 -11.90 -0.44 -5.77
C MET A 233 -13.41 -0.20 -5.97
N LYS A 234 -14.15 0.13 -4.91
CA LYS A 234 -15.60 0.39 -4.94
C LYS A 234 -15.90 1.61 -5.82
N GLY A 235 -15.19 2.72 -5.62
CA GLY A 235 -15.34 3.89 -6.47
C GLY A 235 -14.98 3.63 -7.94
N ALA A 236 -13.99 2.79 -8.22
CA ALA A 236 -13.68 2.39 -9.58
C ALA A 236 -14.76 1.48 -10.20
N SER A 237 -15.39 0.62 -9.40
CA SER A 237 -16.51 -0.22 -9.82
C SER A 237 -17.76 0.60 -10.12
N ASP A 238 -18.15 1.47 -9.20
CA ASP A 238 -19.32 2.36 -9.35
C ASP A 238 -19.10 3.38 -10.49
N GLY A 239 -17.84 3.67 -10.81
CA GLY A 239 -17.44 4.48 -11.95
C GLY A 239 -17.56 3.81 -13.33
N GLY A 240 -18.01 2.55 -13.40
CA GLY A 240 -18.28 1.84 -14.66
C GLY A 240 -17.23 0.82 -15.09
N ILE A 241 -16.15 0.62 -14.31
CA ILE A 241 -15.17 -0.45 -14.59
C ILE A 241 -15.64 -1.76 -13.97
N PHE A 242 -15.60 -2.84 -14.75
CA PHE A 242 -15.82 -4.17 -14.22
C PHE A 242 -14.59 -4.68 -13.44
N ILE A 243 -14.70 -4.67 -12.12
CA ILE A 243 -13.72 -5.27 -11.21
C ILE A 243 -14.38 -6.46 -10.52
N PRO A 244 -13.90 -7.70 -10.75
CA PRO A 244 -14.47 -8.85 -10.07
C PRO A 244 -14.05 -8.81 -8.59
N HIS A 245 -15.01 -8.64 -7.70
CA HIS A 245 -14.83 -8.61 -6.25
C HIS A 245 -16.03 -9.25 -5.53
N SER A 246 -15.98 -9.34 -4.21
CA SER A 246 -17.05 -9.81 -3.32
C SER A 246 -17.26 -8.76 -2.22
N GLU A 247 -18.44 -8.74 -1.59
CA GLU A 247 -18.81 -7.74 -0.60
C GLU A 247 -18.13 -7.90 0.77
N ASN A 248 -17.57 -9.09 1.05
CA ASN A 248 -17.04 -9.50 2.35
C ASN A 248 -15.89 -8.65 2.91
N ARG A 249 -15.37 -7.68 2.14
CA ARG A 249 -14.23 -6.83 2.53
C ARG A 249 -14.60 -5.36 2.70
N PHE A 250 -15.85 -4.99 2.45
CA PHE A 250 -16.34 -3.64 2.67
C PHE A 250 -16.54 -3.35 4.16
N PRO A 251 -16.44 -2.07 4.59
CA PRO A 251 -16.91 -1.67 5.91
C PRO A 251 -18.42 -1.93 6.00
N GLY A 252 -18.90 -2.35 7.16
CA GLY A 252 -20.30 -2.75 7.36
C GLY A 252 -20.62 -4.22 7.04
N PHE A 253 -19.65 -5.01 6.58
CA PHE A 253 -19.85 -6.45 6.40
C PHE A 253 -19.73 -7.18 7.73
N ASP A 254 -20.80 -7.85 8.14
CA ASP A 254 -20.82 -8.71 9.31
C ASP A 254 -20.41 -10.15 8.93
N ILE A 255 -19.51 -10.72 9.73
CA ILE A 255 -18.96 -12.05 9.50
C ILE A 255 -19.94 -13.13 9.97
N GLU A 256 -20.79 -12.83 10.96
CA GLU A 256 -21.72 -13.81 11.53
C GLU A 256 -22.98 -13.96 10.70
N SER A 257 -23.59 -12.85 10.29
CA SER A 257 -24.76 -12.87 9.41
C SER A 257 -24.43 -13.05 7.92
N GLU A 258 -23.16 -12.85 7.52
CA GLU A 258 -22.72 -12.80 6.11
C GLU A 258 -23.43 -11.71 5.28
N GLU A 259 -24.01 -10.70 5.93
CA GLU A 259 -24.75 -9.61 5.30
C GLU A 259 -23.94 -8.30 5.27
N LEU A 260 -24.09 -7.54 4.19
CA LEU A 260 -23.53 -6.20 4.04
C LEU A 260 -24.57 -5.17 4.49
N ASP A 261 -24.22 -4.37 5.50
CA ASP A 261 -24.96 -3.16 5.79
C ASP A 261 -24.61 -2.05 4.78
N ALA A 262 -25.54 -1.79 3.86
CA ALA A 262 -25.40 -0.77 2.83
C ALA A 262 -25.36 0.66 3.43
N GLU A 263 -26.05 0.90 4.56
CA GLU A 263 -26.09 2.21 5.21
C GLU A 263 -24.72 2.57 5.77
N THR A 264 -24.09 1.64 6.50
CA THR A 264 -22.70 1.83 6.95
C THR A 264 -21.76 2.07 5.77
N LEU A 265 -21.88 1.31 4.68
CA LEU A 265 -21.01 1.53 3.52
C LEU A 265 -21.21 2.91 2.89
N ARG A 266 -22.47 3.37 2.76
CA ARG A 266 -22.80 4.73 2.32
C ARG A 266 -22.17 5.78 3.23
N ASN A 267 -22.27 5.63 4.54
CA ASN A 267 -21.65 6.54 5.51
C ASN A 267 -20.13 6.60 5.33
N TYR A 268 -19.47 5.49 5.01
CA TYR A 268 -18.02 5.51 4.72
C TYR A 268 -17.67 6.21 3.39
N ILE A 269 -18.53 6.11 2.36
CA ILE A 269 -18.35 6.79 1.07
C ILE A 269 -18.37 8.30 1.24
N PHE A 270 -19.33 8.83 2.00
CA PHE A 270 -19.49 10.28 2.24
C PHE A 270 -18.70 10.80 3.44
N GLY A 271 -17.92 9.95 4.11
CA GLY A 271 -17.06 10.39 5.21
C GLY A 271 -17.78 10.59 6.56
N GLY A 272 -18.95 9.98 6.76
CA GLY A 272 -19.71 9.99 8.02
C GLY A 272 -18.88 9.58 9.25
N HIS A 273 -18.02 8.56 9.12
CA HIS A 273 -17.09 8.19 10.20
C HIS A 273 -16.09 9.30 10.58
N VAL A 274 -15.82 10.26 9.68
CA VAL A 274 -14.98 11.42 9.98
C VAL A 274 -15.82 12.53 10.62
N SER A 275 -17.05 12.76 10.15
CA SER A 275 -17.96 13.74 10.76
C SER A 275 -18.33 13.34 12.20
N GLU A 276 -18.71 12.08 12.43
CA GLU A 276 -18.96 11.52 13.77
C GLU A 276 -17.72 11.69 14.69
N TYR A 277 -16.51 11.51 14.14
CA TYR A 277 -15.28 11.71 14.91
C TYR A 277 -14.99 13.20 15.19
N MET A 278 -15.40 14.10 14.31
CA MET A 278 -15.33 15.54 14.54
C MET A 278 -16.28 15.98 15.65
N GLU A 279 -17.53 15.52 15.61
CA GLU A 279 -18.56 15.83 16.62
C GLU A 279 -18.15 15.32 18.01
N THR A 280 -17.77 14.04 18.10
CA THR A 280 -17.33 13.45 19.38
C THR A 280 -16.12 14.16 19.98
N LEU A 281 -15.12 14.55 19.17
CA LEU A 281 -13.98 15.31 19.69
C LEU A 281 -14.32 16.75 20.04
N ALA A 282 -15.28 17.38 19.36
CA ALA A 282 -15.72 18.72 19.70
C ALA A 282 -16.37 18.76 21.09
N ASP A 283 -17.10 17.71 21.47
CA ASP A 283 -17.74 17.57 22.77
C ASP A 283 -16.78 17.09 23.89
N ASP A 284 -15.92 16.10 23.59
CA ASP A 284 -15.08 15.45 24.61
C ASP A 284 -13.75 16.17 24.88
N ASP A 285 -13.03 16.62 23.84
CA ASP A 285 -11.65 17.13 23.94
C ASP A 285 -11.30 18.12 22.83
N GLU A 286 -11.55 19.41 23.12
CA GLU A 286 -11.30 20.50 22.19
C GLU A 286 -9.80 20.66 21.83
N GLU A 287 -8.87 20.29 22.71
CA GLU A 287 -7.43 20.38 22.40
C GLU A 287 -7.05 19.38 21.30
N ARG A 288 -7.57 18.15 21.39
CA ARG A 288 -7.39 17.15 20.33
C ARG A 288 -8.06 17.58 19.03
N TYR A 289 -9.27 18.12 19.10
CA TYR A 289 -9.99 18.64 17.95
C TYR A 289 -9.15 19.69 17.19
N ARG A 290 -8.66 20.71 17.90
CA ARG A 290 -7.80 21.77 17.33
C ARG A 290 -6.51 21.21 16.73
N SER A 291 -5.90 20.18 17.34
CA SER A 291 -4.65 19.60 16.84
C SER A 291 -4.82 18.76 15.56
N GLN A 292 -5.87 17.93 15.48
CA GLN A 292 -6.08 16.99 14.38
C GLN A 292 -6.80 17.66 13.21
N PHE A 293 -7.77 18.51 13.50
CA PHE A 293 -8.64 19.17 12.53
C PHE A 293 -8.26 20.64 12.28
N ALA A 294 -7.04 21.05 12.63
CA ALA A 294 -6.53 22.41 12.41
C ALA A 294 -6.84 22.98 11.02
N LYS A 295 -6.70 22.14 9.99
CA LYS A 295 -6.98 22.55 8.60
C LYS A 295 -8.46 22.63 8.26
N TYR A 296 -9.32 21.87 8.93
CA TYR A 296 -10.76 21.97 8.75
C TYR A 296 -11.26 23.28 9.36
N ILE A 297 -10.76 23.62 10.54
CA ILE A 297 -11.02 24.91 11.21
C ILE A 297 -10.51 26.09 10.36
N GLU A 298 -9.31 26.00 9.79
CA GLU A 298 -8.74 27.05 8.92
C GLU A 298 -9.57 27.29 7.65
N ASN A 299 -10.25 26.27 7.13
CA ASN A 299 -11.09 26.38 5.94
C ASN A 299 -12.59 26.48 6.27
N GLU A 300 -12.95 26.64 7.54
CA GLU A 300 -14.34 26.78 8.01
C GLU A 300 -15.25 25.63 7.56
N ILE A 301 -14.74 24.39 7.55
CA ILE A 301 -15.51 23.19 7.19
C ILE A 301 -15.97 22.49 8.47
N ASP A 302 -17.28 22.35 8.65
CA ASP A 302 -17.87 21.65 9.79
C ASP A 302 -18.22 20.19 9.45
N ALA A 303 -18.60 19.41 10.47
CA ALA A 303 -18.93 17.98 10.33
C ALA A 303 -20.11 17.74 9.37
N GLY A 304 -21.12 18.60 9.38
CA GLY A 304 -22.31 18.50 8.52
C GLY A 304 -22.01 18.74 7.03
N ASP A 305 -21.02 19.57 6.72
CA ASP A 305 -20.70 19.95 5.33
C ASP A 305 -19.97 18.84 4.55
N LEU A 306 -19.42 17.84 5.26
CA LEU A 306 -18.59 16.80 4.64
C LEU A 306 -19.34 15.96 3.61
N GLU A 307 -20.59 15.58 3.89
CA GLU A 307 -21.39 14.77 2.96
C GLU A 307 -21.61 15.50 1.64
N ASP A 308 -21.98 16.79 1.72
CA ASP A 308 -22.21 17.64 0.56
C ASP A 308 -20.93 17.86 -0.26
N ILE A 309 -19.79 18.11 0.39
CA ILE A 309 -18.50 18.25 -0.29
C ILE A 309 -18.17 17.00 -1.12
N TYR A 310 -18.38 15.80 -0.59
CA TYR A 310 -18.13 14.56 -1.33
C TYR A 310 -19.16 14.33 -2.45
N ALA A 311 -20.44 14.63 -2.20
CA ALA A 311 -21.49 14.50 -3.21
C ALA A 311 -21.25 15.43 -4.41
N GLU A 312 -20.90 16.69 -4.17
CA GLU A 312 -20.53 17.65 -5.21
C GLU A 312 -19.27 17.21 -5.95
N ALA A 313 -18.26 16.72 -5.24
CA ALA A 313 -17.05 16.21 -5.85
C ALA A 313 -17.33 15.02 -6.79
N HIS A 314 -18.24 14.12 -6.41
CA HIS A 314 -18.62 12.98 -7.26
C HIS A 314 -19.31 13.44 -8.55
N LYS A 315 -20.15 14.48 -8.49
CA LYS A 315 -20.78 15.09 -9.67
C LYS A 315 -19.73 15.77 -10.55
N ALA A 316 -18.88 16.61 -9.97
CA ALA A 316 -17.81 17.30 -10.69
C ALA A 316 -16.82 16.33 -11.38
N ILE A 317 -16.50 15.20 -10.75
CA ILE A 317 -15.65 14.15 -11.34
C ILE A 317 -16.30 13.50 -12.58
N ARG A 318 -17.63 13.34 -12.57
CA ARG A 318 -18.38 12.77 -13.70
C ARG A 318 -18.46 13.76 -14.87
N GLU A 319 -18.68 15.04 -14.59
CA GLU A 319 -18.75 16.09 -15.61
C GLU A 319 -17.43 16.25 -16.37
N ASP A 320 -16.32 16.50 -15.65
CA ASP A 320 -15.01 16.59 -16.27
C ASP A 320 -13.89 15.89 -15.51
N PRO A 321 -13.57 14.63 -15.84
CA PRO A 321 -12.49 13.90 -15.19
C PRO A 321 -11.08 14.42 -15.55
N PHE A 322 -10.94 15.35 -16.51
CA PHE A 322 -9.64 15.92 -16.93
C PHE A 322 -9.44 17.38 -16.50
N LYS A 323 -10.21 17.86 -15.51
CA LYS A 323 -10.08 19.21 -14.97
C LYS A 323 -8.62 19.54 -14.62
N LYS A 324 -8.13 20.67 -15.12
CA LYS A 324 -6.77 21.19 -14.86
C LYS A 324 -6.76 21.99 -13.56
N ASP A 325 -5.62 22.03 -12.88
CA ASP A 325 -5.40 23.00 -11.80
C ASP A 325 -5.19 24.37 -12.45
N GLU A 326 -6.03 25.34 -12.11
CA GLU A 326 -5.85 26.73 -12.55
C GLU A 326 -4.74 27.43 -11.75
N ASP A 327 -4.52 26.99 -10.51
CA ASP A 327 -3.49 27.51 -9.59
C ASP A 327 -2.11 26.83 -9.73
N GLU A 328 -1.94 25.89 -10.67
CA GLU A 328 -0.63 25.25 -10.87
C GLU A 328 0.35 26.23 -11.55
N GLU A 329 1.31 26.73 -10.78
CA GLU A 329 2.47 27.45 -11.32
C GLU A 329 3.15 26.64 -12.45
N PRO A 330 3.71 27.32 -13.47
CA PRO A 330 4.37 26.65 -14.58
C PRO A 330 5.49 25.74 -14.06
N LYS A 331 5.35 24.43 -14.29
CA LYS A 331 6.34 23.44 -13.87
C LYS A 331 7.67 23.73 -14.56
N LYS A 332 8.74 23.90 -13.77
CA LYS A 332 10.12 24.04 -14.26
C LYS A 332 10.47 22.93 -15.25
N SER A 333 11.25 23.27 -16.27
CA SER A 333 11.58 22.34 -17.33
C SER A 333 12.38 21.13 -16.80
N LYS A 334 12.33 20.00 -17.53
CA LYS A 334 13.10 18.80 -17.18
C LYS A 334 14.61 19.06 -17.12
N GLU A 335 15.09 19.98 -17.93
CA GLU A 335 16.50 20.35 -18.02
C GLU A 335 16.94 21.14 -16.79
N GLU A 336 16.11 22.09 -16.34
CA GLU A 336 16.33 22.85 -15.10
C GLU A 336 16.38 21.92 -13.88
N TRP A 337 15.41 21.01 -13.73
CA TRP A 337 15.41 20.05 -12.61
C TRP A 337 16.64 19.13 -12.63
N LYS A 338 17.10 18.73 -13.82
CA LYS A 338 18.30 17.91 -13.98
C LYS A 338 19.55 18.69 -13.58
N ALA A 339 19.64 19.97 -13.95
CA ALA A 339 20.75 20.85 -13.56
C ALA A 339 20.78 21.04 -12.04
N GLU A 340 19.62 21.33 -11.43
CA GLU A 340 19.50 21.54 -9.98
C GLU A 340 19.86 20.27 -9.20
N SER A 341 19.30 19.12 -9.59
CA SER A 341 19.57 17.84 -8.92
C SER A 341 21.03 17.38 -9.03
N LYS A 342 21.74 17.77 -10.10
CA LYS A 342 23.14 17.38 -10.31
C LYS A 342 24.08 18.04 -9.31
N LYS A 343 23.73 19.24 -8.79
CA LYS A 343 24.55 19.98 -7.80
C LYS A 343 24.75 19.18 -6.50
N TYR A 344 23.72 18.48 -6.04
CA TYR A 344 23.75 17.73 -4.78
C TYR A 344 24.29 16.30 -4.95
N ARG A 345 24.38 15.79 -6.20
CA ARG A 345 24.83 14.43 -6.47
C ARG A 345 26.36 14.36 -6.50
N LYS A 346 26.93 13.69 -5.49
CA LYS A 346 28.36 13.36 -5.46
C LYS A 346 28.75 12.46 -6.64
N THR A 347 29.81 12.83 -7.34
CA THR A 347 30.43 12.01 -8.38
C THR A 347 31.34 10.95 -7.74
N LYS A 348 31.54 9.83 -8.43
CA LYS A 348 32.52 8.83 -8.00
C LYS A 348 33.91 9.37 -8.28
N LEU A 349 34.84 9.17 -7.35
CA LEU A 349 36.25 9.50 -7.53
C LEU A 349 36.83 8.73 -8.71
N SER A 350 37.75 9.38 -9.42
CA SER A 350 38.54 8.72 -10.44
C SER A 350 39.45 7.66 -9.81
N HIS A 351 40.04 6.81 -10.63
CA HIS A 351 41.01 5.83 -10.15
C HIS A 351 42.29 6.50 -9.61
N GLU A 352 42.77 7.55 -10.28
CA GLU A 352 43.96 8.31 -9.92
C GLU A 352 43.78 9.05 -8.59
N GLU A 353 42.64 9.73 -8.42
CA GLU A 353 42.29 10.40 -7.16
C GLU A 353 42.24 9.42 -5.98
N ARG A 354 41.72 8.20 -6.21
CA ARG A 354 41.69 7.15 -5.19
C ARG A 354 43.10 6.68 -4.82
N LYS A 355 43.99 6.50 -5.80
CA LYS A 355 45.40 6.11 -5.55
C LYS A 355 46.14 7.19 -4.78
N ALA A 356 46.04 8.44 -5.22
CA ALA A 356 46.68 9.58 -4.55
C ALA A 356 46.24 9.69 -3.08
N ARG A 357 44.95 9.51 -2.79
CA ARG A 357 44.44 9.50 -1.39
C ARG A 357 44.98 8.33 -0.57
N VAL A 358 45.15 7.15 -1.17
CA VAL A 358 45.73 6.00 -0.47
C VAL A 358 47.20 6.27 -0.14
N GLU A 359 47.96 6.79 -1.10
CA GLU A 359 49.38 7.14 -0.89
C GLU A 359 49.55 8.23 0.17
N GLN A 360 48.75 9.30 0.11
CA GLN A 360 48.74 10.35 1.13
C GLN A 360 48.44 9.77 2.52
N LYS A 361 47.40 8.93 2.64
CA LYS A 361 47.01 8.32 3.92
C LYS A 361 48.07 7.35 4.46
N ILE A 362 48.76 6.61 3.59
CA ILE A 362 49.87 5.74 4.01
C ILE A 362 51.03 6.59 4.54
N ARG A 363 51.38 7.69 3.87
CA ARG A 363 52.44 8.60 4.32
C ARG A 363 52.11 9.24 5.67
N GLU A 364 50.87 9.69 5.85
CA GLU A 364 50.40 10.29 7.12
C GLU A 364 50.39 9.31 8.29
N LEU A 365 50.08 8.03 8.06
CA LEU A 365 50.05 7.00 9.11
C LEU A 365 51.43 6.39 9.41
N ALA A 366 52.37 6.50 8.46
CA ALA A 366 53.73 6.01 8.60
C ALA A 366 54.69 7.04 9.18
N ALA A 367 54.36 8.34 9.05
CA ALA A 367 55.00 9.44 9.77
C ALA A 367 54.51 9.49 11.22
#